data_AF-A8P7M8-F1
#
_entry.id   AF-A8P7M8-F1
#
_cell.length_a   1.000
_cell.length_b   1.000
_cell.length_c   1.000
_cell.angle_alpha   90.00
_cell.angle_beta   90.00
_cell.angle_gamma   90.00
#
_symmetry.space_group_name_H-M   'P 1'
#
loop_
_entity.id
_entity.type
_entity.pdbx_description
1 polymer ?
#
loop_
_entity_poly.entity_id
_entity_poly.type
_entity_poly.pdbx_seq_one_letter_code
_entity_poly.pdbx_strand_id
1 'polypeptide(L)'
;MSTQPMSAEALKDLATQQFRERKYREAIATYSTIINRSRHLAEPPVPVPLLRVVLLNRAQCYINIKDYDSAVNDCLRVLQRYHSSRPEDAQLMKKVHWRLGKSYFNLDMLDEAMEQKRLYDQLNLVFSGVNFDIPSSLARPQASKTYDEFIANVDARPFRFEVRVIRGGAERPKDDPDFVYTEQAPVDLCRLGGMMLEMKAIQFANSVIDKHYDEILGSEPRWKCCLCAKEAPVVLHRPQPSLDHEPPFVVDIVYPLCEDGGKCHKDAAKMHYTLMCLEGTFGKQDN
;
A
#
# COMPACT_ATOMS: atom_id res chain seq x y z
N MET A 1 -20.30 -29.70 20.49
CA MET A 1 -20.17 -28.42 21.20
C MET A 1 -19.92 -27.34 20.16
N SER A 2 -20.82 -26.37 20.03
CA SER A 2 -20.69 -25.30 19.03
C SER A 2 -19.60 -24.33 19.49
N THR A 3 -18.41 -24.40 18.88
CA THR A 3 -17.32 -23.45 19.12
C THR A 3 -17.69 -22.15 18.41
N GLN A 4 -18.37 -21.24 19.11
CA GLN A 4 -18.48 -19.88 18.61
C GLN A 4 -17.07 -19.32 18.39
N PRO A 5 -16.78 -18.74 17.21
CA PRO A 5 -15.48 -18.13 16.96
C PRO A 5 -15.26 -17.00 17.98
N MET A 6 -14.12 -17.02 18.68
CA MET A 6 -13.74 -15.95 19.61
C MET A 6 -13.83 -14.58 18.93
N SER A 7 -14.28 -13.55 19.65
CA SER A 7 -14.31 -12.18 19.12
C SER A 7 -12.90 -11.65 18.83
N ALA A 8 -12.79 -10.62 17.98
CA ALA A 8 -11.52 -9.97 17.67
C ALA A 8 -10.86 -9.38 18.93
N GLU A 9 -11.66 -8.88 19.87
CA GLU A 9 -11.24 -8.35 21.15
C GLU A 9 -10.67 -9.45 22.05
N ALA A 10 -11.35 -10.60 22.15
CA ALA A 10 -10.88 -11.74 22.93
C ALA A 10 -9.55 -12.30 22.37
N LEU A 11 -9.43 -12.36 21.04
CA LEU A 11 -8.17 -12.74 20.39
C LEU A 11 -7.05 -11.72 20.64
N LYS A 12 -7.36 -10.41 20.66
CA LYS A 12 -6.37 -9.36 20.98
C LYS A 12 -5.87 -9.54 22.42
N ASP A 13 -6.74 -9.85 23.36
CA ASP A 13 -6.37 -10.04 24.76
C ASP A 13 -5.55 -11.32 24.95
N LEU A 14 -5.92 -12.43 24.29
CA LEU A 14 -5.13 -13.66 24.23
C LEU A 14 -3.72 -13.42 23.68
N ALA A 15 -3.62 -12.73 22.54
CA ALA A 15 -2.33 -12.40 21.94
C ALA A 15 -1.48 -11.50 22.84
N THR A 16 -2.14 -10.58 23.59
CA THR A 16 -1.47 -9.72 24.57
C THR A 16 -0.94 -10.52 25.76
N GLN A 17 -1.67 -11.54 26.21
CA GLN A 17 -1.19 -12.47 27.23
C GLN A 17 0.01 -13.28 26.72
N GLN A 18 -0.09 -13.87 25.52
CA GLN A 18 1.02 -14.60 24.90
C GLN A 18 2.27 -13.72 24.76
N PHE A 19 2.10 -12.45 24.42
CA PHE A 19 3.19 -11.48 24.38
C PHE A 19 3.86 -11.28 25.75
N ARG A 20 3.07 -11.13 26.83
CA ARG A 20 3.57 -11.00 28.20
C ARG A 20 4.34 -12.24 28.66
N GLU A 21 3.89 -13.41 28.23
CA GLU A 21 4.55 -14.70 28.46
C GLU A 21 5.77 -14.93 27.54
N ARG A 22 6.14 -13.95 26.71
CA ARG A 22 7.24 -14.01 25.72
C ARG A 22 7.05 -15.08 24.64
N LYS A 23 5.83 -15.58 24.47
CA LYS A 23 5.46 -16.51 23.39
C LYS A 23 5.19 -15.75 22.10
N TYR A 24 6.24 -15.10 21.58
CA TYR A 24 6.10 -14.15 20.48
C TYR A 24 5.57 -14.77 19.18
N ARG A 25 5.98 -16.00 18.86
CA ARG A 25 5.49 -16.71 17.66
C ARG A 25 3.99 -17.04 17.76
N GLU A 26 3.52 -17.44 18.92
CA GLU A 26 2.10 -17.70 19.18
C GLU A 26 1.28 -16.41 19.14
N ALA A 27 1.79 -15.33 19.76
CA ALA A 27 1.17 -14.01 19.69
C ALA A 27 1.05 -13.52 18.24
N ILE A 28 2.09 -13.72 17.42
CA ILE A 28 2.08 -13.40 15.98
C ILE A 28 0.97 -14.17 15.27
N ALA A 29 0.86 -15.48 15.50
CA ALA A 29 -0.19 -16.30 14.89
C ALA A 29 -1.60 -15.78 15.29
N THR A 30 -1.82 -15.52 16.58
CA THR A 30 -3.10 -15.01 17.08
C THR A 30 -3.44 -13.63 16.50
N TYR A 31 -2.49 -12.69 16.45
CA TYR A 31 -2.70 -11.39 15.80
C TYR A 31 -2.96 -11.54 14.29
N SER A 32 -2.28 -12.47 13.63
CA SER A 32 -2.47 -12.73 12.20
C SER A 32 -3.87 -13.25 11.91
N THR A 33 -4.45 -14.08 12.78
CA THR A 33 -5.85 -14.51 12.69
C THR A 33 -6.81 -13.31 12.67
N ILE A 34 -6.62 -12.33 13.55
CA ILE A 34 -7.44 -11.10 13.58
C ILE A 34 -7.29 -10.31 12.27
N ILE A 35 -6.05 -10.16 11.78
CA ILE A 35 -5.76 -9.43 10.54
C ILE A 35 -6.37 -10.15 9.33
N ASN A 36 -6.30 -11.47 9.27
CA ASN A 36 -6.85 -12.25 8.15
C ASN A 36 -8.38 -12.23 8.14
N ARG A 37 -9.03 -12.19 9.31
CA ARG A 37 -10.50 -11.99 9.39
C ARG A 37 -10.94 -10.68 8.78
N SER A 38 -10.13 -9.62 8.92
CA SER A 38 -10.41 -8.33 8.24
C SER A 38 -10.36 -8.40 6.71
N ARG A 39 -9.88 -9.51 6.13
CA ARG A 39 -9.84 -9.78 4.68
C ARG A 39 -11.00 -10.68 4.22
N HIS A 40 -11.69 -11.39 5.12
CA HIS A 40 -12.77 -12.31 4.77
C HIS A 40 -14.14 -11.63 4.83
N LEU A 41 -14.89 -11.69 3.72
CA LEU A 41 -16.23 -11.10 3.55
C LEU A 41 -17.33 -11.73 4.43
N ALA A 42 -17.05 -12.88 5.06
CA ALA A 42 -18.01 -13.65 5.85
C ALA A 42 -18.09 -13.23 7.33
N GLU A 43 -17.18 -12.38 7.79
CA GLU A 43 -17.13 -11.89 9.18
C GLU A 43 -17.32 -10.38 9.25
N PRO A 44 -17.89 -9.84 10.35
CA PRO A 44 -18.00 -8.41 10.54
C PRO A 44 -16.61 -7.75 10.48
N PRO A 45 -16.46 -6.63 9.75
CA PRO A 45 -15.16 -6.00 9.54
C PRO A 45 -14.56 -5.54 10.86
N VAL A 46 -13.29 -5.91 11.10
CA VAL A 46 -12.54 -5.48 12.28
C VAL A 46 -12.45 -3.95 12.28
N PRO A 47 -12.86 -3.26 13.37
CA PRO A 47 -12.77 -1.81 13.45
C PRO A 47 -11.35 -1.31 13.18
N VAL A 48 -11.22 -0.25 12.37
CA VAL A 48 -9.92 0.34 12.00
C VAL A 48 -9.04 0.66 13.21
N PRO A 49 -9.55 1.24 14.33
CA PRO A 49 -8.73 1.48 15.52
C PRO A 49 -8.15 0.20 16.12
N LEU A 50 -8.94 -0.87 16.22
CA LEU A 50 -8.48 -2.16 16.73
C LEU A 50 -7.41 -2.76 15.83
N LEU A 51 -7.62 -2.70 14.51
CA LEU A 51 -6.66 -3.21 13.53
C LEU A 51 -5.30 -2.50 13.63
N ARG A 52 -5.28 -1.17 13.82
CA ARG A 52 -4.03 -0.41 14.00
C ARG A 52 -3.25 -0.88 15.24
N VAL A 53 -3.95 -1.08 16.36
CA VAL A 53 -3.36 -1.58 17.61
C VAL A 53 -2.80 -3.00 17.41
N VAL A 54 -3.56 -3.87 16.75
CA VAL A 54 -3.17 -5.25 16.46
C VAL A 54 -1.92 -5.31 15.57
N LEU A 55 -1.88 -4.54 14.48
CA LEU A 55 -0.72 -4.44 13.59
C LEU A 55 0.51 -3.97 14.35
N LEU A 56 0.37 -2.92 15.15
CA LEU A 56 1.48 -2.37 15.89
C LEU A 56 2.00 -3.41 16.90
N ASN A 57 1.12 -4.05 17.66
CA ASN A 57 1.52 -5.09 18.62
C ASN A 57 2.19 -6.30 17.95
N ARG A 58 1.74 -6.70 16.76
CA ARG A 58 2.41 -7.75 15.98
C ARG A 58 3.79 -7.31 15.51
N ALA A 59 3.97 -6.06 15.05
CA ALA A 59 5.29 -5.50 14.76
C ALA A 59 6.25 -5.56 15.95
N GLN A 60 5.75 -5.35 17.18
CA GLN A 60 6.58 -5.51 18.39
C GLN A 60 7.02 -6.96 18.61
N CYS A 61 6.15 -7.93 18.31
CA CYS A 61 6.51 -9.34 18.38
C CYS A 61 7.62 -9.68 17.37
N TYR A 62 7.49 -9.16 16.14
CA TYR A 62 8.50 -9.30 15.08
C TYR A 62 9.86 -8.72 15.49
N ILE A 63 9.89 -7.51 16.06
CA ILE A 63 11.10 -6.90 16.63
C ILE A 63 11.76 -7.81 17.68
N ASN A 64 10.96 -8.43 18.56
CA ASN A 64 11.49 -9.29 19.63
C ASN A 64 12.10 -10.60 19.08
N ILE A 65 11.67 -11.07 17.91
CA ILE A 65 12.25 -12.23 17.24
C ILE A 65 13.25 -11.84 16.13
N LYS A 66 13.62 -10.56 16.03
CA LYS A 66 14.56 -9.98 15.05
C LYS A 66 14.12 -10.11 13.58
N ASP A 67 12.82 -10.23 13.35
CA ASP A 67 12.22 -10.17 12.01
C ASP A 67 11.87 -8.71 11.71
N TYR A 68 12.89 -7.93 11.35
CA TYR A 68 12.74 -6.47 11.23
C TYR A 68 11.94 -6.07 9.99
N ASP A 69 12.03 -6.83 8.89
CA ASP A 69 11.25 -6.62 7.67
C ASP A 69 9.74 -6.71 7.92
N SER A 70 9.30 -7.78 8.61
CA SER A 70 7.88 -7.95 8.94
C SER A 70 7.38 -6.86 9.90
N ALA A 71 8.24 -6.40 10.81
CA ALA A 71 7.92 -5.28 11.69
C ALA A 71 7.75 -3.97 10.93
N VAL A 72 8.62 -3.68 9.95
CA VAL A 72 8.49 -2.50 9.07
C VAL A 72 7.16 -2.53 8.34
N ASN A 73 6.82 -3.66 7.70
CA ASN A 73 5.58 -3.81 6.94
C ASN A 73 4.33 -3.50 7.80
N ASP A 74 4.24 -4.08 8.99
CA ASP A 74 3.11 -3.84 9.88
C ASP A 74 3.03 -2.38 10.34
N CYS A 75 4.16 -1.71 10.59
CA CYS A 75 4.19 -0.30 10.93
C CYS A 75 3.77 0.60 9.74
N LEU A 76 4.22 0.32 8.52
CA LEU A 76 3.82 1.08 7.33
C LEU A 76 2.32 0.94 7.03
N ARG A 77 1.74 -0.25 7.26
CA ARG A 77 0.28 -0.47 7.12
C ARG A 77 -0.54 0.36 8.11
N VAL A 78 0.01 0.68 9.29
CA VAL A 78 -0.62 1.61 10.23
C VAL A 78 -0.61 3.04 9.67
N LEU A 79 0.49 3.46 9.05
CA LEU A 79 0.64 4.79 8.43
C LEU A 79 -0.26 4.99 7.19
N GLN A 80 -0.39 3.97 6.34
CA GLN A 80 -1.20 4.05 5.10
C GLN A 80 -2.69 4.35 5.34
N ARG A 81 -3.21 4.01 6.52
CA ARG A 81 -4.64 4.17 6.87
C ARG A 81 -4.89 5.36 7.78
N TYR A 82 -3.99 6.35 7.79
CA TYR A 82 -3.99 7.46 8.72
C TYR A 82 -4.44 8.79 8.08
N HIS A 83 -5.17 9.59 8.86
CA HIS A 83 -5.50 10.99 8.57
C HIS A 83 -5.12 11.83 9.80
N SER A 84 -4.18 12.77 9.62
CA SER A 84 -3.35 13.39 10.67
C SER A 84 -3.98 14.38 11.64
N SER A 85 -5.27 14.27 11.94
CA SER A 85 -5.99 15.37 12.61
C SER A 85 -6.48 15.09 14.04
N ARG A 86 -6.15 13.95 14.67
CA ARG A 86 -6.57 13.65 16.06
C ARG A 86 -5.41 13.53 17.06
N PRO A 87 -5.44 14.27 18.20
CA PRO A 87 -4.43 14.17 19.26
C PRO A 87 -4.24 12.77 19.84
N GLU A 88 -5.32 11.98 19.90
CA GLU A 88 -5.33 10.59 20.39
C GLU A 88 -4.40 9.67 19.57
N ASP A 89 -4.20 10.01 18.29
CA ASP A 89 -3.35 9.23 17.40
C ASP A 89 -1.86 9.57 17.57
N ALA A 90 -1.50 10.73 18.14
CA ALA A 90 -0.08 11.12 18.26
C ALA A 90 0.72 10.17 19.16
N GLN A 91 0.11 9.58 20.20
CA GLN A 91 0.76 8.57 21.03
C GLN A 91 0.95 7.23 20.29
N LEU A 92 0.04 6.90 19.38
CA LEU A 92 0.18 5.76 18.48
C LEU A 92 1.32 6.00 17.49
N MET A 93 1.38 7.19 16.89
CA MET A 93 2.41 7.58 15.92
C MET A 93 3.81 7.55 16.52
N LYS A 94 3.98 7.98 17.78
CA LYS A 94 5.25 7.84 18.51
C LYS A 94 5.72 6.39 18.56
N LYS A 95 4.81 5.46 18.86
CA LYS A 95 5.13 4.03 18.89
C LYS A 95 5.46 3.50 17.49
N VAL A 96 4.78 3.98 16.44
CA VAL A 96 5.05 3.60 15.05
C VAL A 96 6.45 4.03 14.63
N HIS A 97 6.78 5.32 14.77
CA HIS A 97 8.10 5.85 14.37
C HIS A 97 9.24 5.25 15.19
N TRP A 98 9.04 5.02 16.50
CA TRP A 98 10.05 4.31 17.30
C TRP A 98 10.30 2.88 16.80
N ARG A 99 9.23 2.14 16.45
CA ARG A 99 9.35 0.77 15.93
C ARG A 99 10.01 0.74 14.55
N LEU A 100 9.62 1.63 13.65
CA LEU A 100 10.25 1.77 12.33
C LEU A 100 11.73 2.15 12.46
N GLY A 101 12.05 3.16 13.25
CA GLY A 101 13.45 3.59 13.46
C GLY A 101 14.31 2.46 14.02
N LYS A 102 13.79 1.70 14.99
CA LYS A 102 14.49 0.51 15.51
C LYS A 102 14.67 -0.57 14.43
N SER A 103 13.65 -0.87 13.65
CA SER A 103 13.75 -1.88 12.60
C SER A 103 14.71 -1.47 11.50
N TYR A 104 14.60 -0.26 10.96
CA TYR A 104 15.52 0.27 9.94
C TYR A 104 16.97 0.30 10.41
N PHE A 105 17.22 0.71 11.65
CA PHE A 105 18.56 0.67 12.22
C PHE A 105 19.16 -0.75 12.25
N ASN A 106 18.35 -1.77 12.56
CA ASN A 106 18.82 -3.16 12.56
C ASN A 106 18.90 -3.78 11.16
N LEU A 107 18.33 -3.12 10.15
CA LEU A 107 18.43 -3.47 8.72
C LEU A 107 19.54 -2.68 8.01
N ASP A 108 20.33 -1.88 8.75
CA ASP A 108 21.36 -0.98 8.20
C ASP A 108 20.83 0.11 7.24
N MET A 109 19.53 0.40 7.34
CA MET A 109 18.85 1.48 6.62
C MET A 109 18.96 2.77 7.46
N LEU A 110 20.16 3.34 7.51
CA LEU A 110 20.50 4.40 8.46
C LEU A 110 19.77 5.72 8.20
N ASP A 111 19.56 6.08 6.93
CA ASP A 111 18.87 7.31 6.56
C ASP A 111 17.39 7.27 6.95
N GLU A 112 16.71 6.17 6.64
CA GLU A 112 15.34 5.94 7.06
C GLU A 112 15.25 5.90 8.59
N ALA A 113 16.19 5.25 9.27
CA ALA A 113 16.23 5.22 10.73
C ALA A 113 16.36 6.62 11.34
N MET A 114 17.22 7.48 10.77
CA MET A 114 17.39 8.87 11.20
C MET A 114 16.12 9.68 10.99
N GLU A 115 15.45 9.51 9.86
CA GLU A 115 14.18 10.19 9.58
C GLU A 115 13.09 9.77 10.57
N GLN A 116 12.97 8.47 10.87
CA GLN A 116 12.02 8.01 11.88
C GLN A 116 12.33 8.54 13.27
N LYS A 117 13.62 8.66 13.63
CA LYS A 117 14.05 9.27 14.89
C LYS A 117 13.66 10.75 14.95
N ARG A 118 13.86 11.51 13.88
CA ARG A 118 13.44 12.92 13.77
C ARG A 118 11.93 13.07 14.01
N LEU A 119 11.13 12.23 13.37
CA LEU A 119 9.66 12.22 13.54
C LEU A 119 9.24 11.85 14.96
N TYR A 120 9.91 10.87 15.58
CA TYR A 120 9.69 10.49 16.96
C TYR A 120 10.00 11.65 17.94
N ASP A 121 11.12 12.33 17.74
CA ASP A 121 11.55 13.46 18.57
C ASP A 121 10.60 14.67 18.43
N GLN A 122 10.13 14.96 17.21
CA GLN A 122 9.11 15.99 16.99
C GLN A 122 7.83 15.70 17.75
N LEU A 123 7.34 14.45 17.70
CA LEU A 123 6.16 14.06 18.47
C LEU A 123 6.43 14.15 19.97
N ASN A 124 7.62 13.77 20.47
CA ASN A 124 7.98 13.94 21.88
C ASN A 124 7.90 15.40 22.34
N LEU A 125 8.36 16.35 21.53
CA LEU A 125 8.33 17.77 21.86
C LEU A 125 6.89 18.30 22.00
N VAL A 126 5.99 17.91 21.10
CA VAL A 126 4.56 18.26 21.16
C VAL A 126 3.91 17.82 22.48
N PHE A 127 4.28 16.66 23.00
CA PHE A 127 3.77 16.16 24.29
C PHE A 127 4.43 16.78 25.53
N SER A 128 5.56 17.47 25.37
CA SER A 128 6.27 18.14 26.47
C SER A 128 5.74 19.55 26.78
N GLY A 129 4.70 20.01 26.07
CA GLY A 129 4.07 21.32 26.31
C GLY A 129 4.75 22.49 25.60
N VAL A 130 5.73 22.22 24.73
CA VAL A 130 6.28 23.24 23.82
C VAL A 130 5.30 23.36 22.64
N ASN A 131 4.56 24.46 22.58
CA ASN A 131 3.61 24.73 21.48
C ASN A 131 4.35 24.72 20.14
N PHE A 132 4.16 23.66 19.37
CA PHE A 132 4.58 23.56 17.98
C PHE A 132 3.36 23.03 17.21
N ASP A 133 2.92 23.80 16.21
CA ASP A 133 1.87 23.34 15.29
C ASP A 133 2.28 21.96 14.74
N ILE A 134 1.41 20.96 14.89
CA ILE A 134 1.62 19.62 14.31
C ILE A 134 1.78 19.83 12.80
N PRO A 135 2.99 19.70 12.23
CA PRO A 135 3.17 20.07 10.83
C PRO A 135 2.38 19.12 9.94
N SER A 136 1.65 19.66 8.97
CA SER A 136 1.00 18.90 7.89
C SER A 136 1.98 17.95 7.16
N SER A 137 3.29 18.19 7.30
CA SER A 137 4.38 17.33 6.81
C SER A 137 4.51 15.97 7.53
N LEU A 138 3.72 15.69 8.57
CA LEU A 138 3.65 14.37 9.21
C LEU A 138 2.66 13.41 8.49
N ALA A 139 1.92 13.88 7.49
CA ALA A 139 0.89 13.12 6.76
C ALA A 139 1.39 12.36 5.51
N ARG A 140 2.68 12.46 5.18
CA ARG A 140 3.37 11.70 4.13
C ARG A 140 4.86 11.92 4.37
N PRO A 141 5.74 10.94 4.14
CA PRO A 141 7.09 11.31 3.77
C PRO A 141 6.93 12.16 2.51
N GLN A 142 7.17 13.47 2.61
CA GLN A 142 7.57 14.20 1.42
C GLN A 142 8.85 13.50 0.99
N ALA A 143 8.83 12.91 -0.21
CA ALA A 143 10.02 12.37 -0.83
C ALA A 143 11.15 13.39 -0.60
N SER A 144 12.13 13.00 0.21
CA SER A 144 13.28 13.87 0.45
C SER A 144 13.90 14.09 -0.93
N LYS A 145 14.28 15.33 -1.21
CA LYS A 145 14.98 15.72 -2.45
C LYS A 145 16.27 14.91 -2.69
N THR A 146 16.71 14.12 -1.71
CA THR A 146 17.82 13.17 -1.80
C THR A 146 17.46 11.83 -2.43
N TYR A 147 16.18 11.42 -2.46
CA TYR A 147 15.78 10.16 -3.11
C TYR A 147 15.83 10.27 -4.64
N ASP A 148 15.47 11.45 -5.18
CA ASP A 148 15.61 11.75 -6.61
C ASP A 148 17.08 11.82 -7.04
N GLU A 149 17.99 12.22 -6.15
CA GLU A 149 19.45 12.23 -6.39
C GLU A 149 20.10 10.86 -6.22
N PHE A 150 19.55 9.97 -5.38
CA PHE A 150 20.05 8.59 -5.19
C PHE A 150 19.63 7.66 -6.35
N ILE A 151 18.47 7.92 -6.98
CA ILE A 151 17.99 7.21 -8.18
C ILE A 151 18.84 7.58 -9.42
N ALA A 152 19.60 8.68 -9.38
CA ALA A 152 20.36 9.18 -10.53
C ALA A 152 21.61 8.36 -10.90
N ASN A 153 21.88 7.23 -10.25
CA ASN A 153 23.10 6.45 -10.51
C ASN A 153 22.97 4.93 -10.37
N VAL A 154 21.78 4.38 -10.63
CA VAL A 154 21.60 2.92 -10.76
C VAL A 154 21.16 2.67 -12.19
N ASP A 155 21.92 1.83 -12.91
CA ASP A 155 21.64 1.42 -14.29
C ASP A 155 20.11 1.25 -14.46
N ALA A 156 19.53 1.99 -15.41
CA ALA A 156 18.10 1.96 -15.69
C ALA A 156 17.85 1.13 -16.95
N ARG A 157 16.71 0.45 -17.02
CA ARG A 157 16.29 -0.30 -18.20
C ARG A 157 15.03 0.31 -18.80
N PRO A 158 14.96 0.39 -20.14
CA PRO A 158 13.73 0.78 -20.80
C PRO A 158 12.66 -0.28 -20.53
N PHE A 159 11.46 0.14 -20.20
CA PHE A 159 10.28 -0.71 -20.07
C PHE A 159 9.09 -0.13 -20.84
N ARG A 160 8.16 -1.00 -21.22
CA ARG A 160 6.94 -0.63 -21.94
C ARG A 160 5.83 -0.31 -20.93
N PHE A 161 5.25 0.88 -21.00
CA PHE A 161 4.08 1.25 -20.20
C PHE A 161 2.85 1.30 -21.10
N GLU A 162 1.88 0.42 -20.86
CA GLU A 162 0.65 0.31 -21.63
C GLU A 162 -0.53 0.78 -20.80
N VAL A 163 -1.37 1.63 -21.38
CA VAL A 163 -2.60 2.09 -20.76
C VAL A 163 -3.78 1.55 -21.54
N ARG A 164 -4.71 0.88 -20.84
CA ARG A 164 -5.93 0.32 -21.43
C ARG A 164 -7.14 0.88 -20.72
N VAL A 165 -7.96 1.61 -21.45
CA VAL A 165 -9.11 2.34 -20.89
C VAL A 165 -10.39 1.51 -21.06
N ILE A 166 -11.08 1.25 -19.95
CA ILE A 166 -12.37 0.57 -19.96
C ILE A 166 -13.47 1.51 -20.45
N ARG A 167 -14.17 1.12 -21.52
CA ARG A 167 -15.26 1.90 -22.14
C ARG A 167 -16.62 1.29 -21.81
N GLY A 168 -17.64 2.15 -21.69
CA GLY A 168 -18.98 1.85 -21.16
C GLY A 168 -19.53 0.44 -21.43
N GLY A 169 -19.79 -0.31 -20.36
CA GLY A 169 -20.40 -1.65 -20.41
C GLY A 169 -19.45 -2.80 -20.79
N ALA A 170 -18.19 -2.51 -21.15
CA ALA A 170 -17.21 -3.56 -21.39
C ALA A 170 -16.66 -4.10 -20.06
N GLU A 171 -16.74 -5.42 -19.86
CA GLU A 171 -16.11 -6.09 -18.72
C GLU A 171 -14.60 -6.28 -18.91
N ARG A 172 -14.10 -6.13 -20.15
CA ARG A 172 -12.68 -6.28 -20.47
C ARG A 172 -12.15 -5.10 -21.30
N PRO A 173 -10.88 -4.70 -21.09
CA PRO A 173 -10.20 -3.77 -21.98
C PRO A 173 -10.06 -4.38 -23.38
N LYS A 174 -9.83 -3.53 -24.37
CA LYS A 174 -9.40 -3.99 -25.70
C LYS A 174 -8.03 -4.68 -25.60
N ASP A 175 -7.75 -5.57 -26.54
CA ASP A 175 -6.44 -6.21 -26.65
C ASP A 175 -5.35 -5.19 -27.02
N ASP A 176 -5.70 -4.22 -27.88
CA ASP A 176 -4.82 -3.10 -28.23
C ASP A 176 -4.86 -2.00 -27.16
N PRO A 177 -3.69 -1.51 -26.71
CA PRO A 177 -3.60 -0.42 -25.74
C PRO A 177 -4.03 0.92 -26.35
N ASP A 178 -4.67 1.77 -25.55
CA ASP A 178 -5.05 3.13 -25.94
C ASP A 178 -3.83 4.06 -25.95
N PHE A 179 -2.88 3.82 -25.04
CA PHE A 179 -1.61 4.55 -24.99
C PHE A 179 -0.44 3.59 -24.75
N VAL A 180 0.70 3.89 -25.36
CA VAL A 180 1.94 3.14 -25.18
C VAL A 180 3.09 4.14 -25.00
N TYR A 181 3.80 4.01 -23.90
CA TYR A 181 4.97 4.81 -23.57
C TYR A 181 6.19 3.92 -23.39
N THR A 182 7.36 4.53 -23.59
CA THR A 182 8.65 3.93 -23.23
C THR A 182 9.23 4.74 -22.08
N GLU A 183 9.48 4.08 -20.95
CA GLU A 183 9.94 4.72 -19.70
C GLU A 183 11.18 4.00 -19.17
N GLN A 184 11.83 4.58 -18.17
CA GLN A 184 13.03 4.01 -17.56
C GLN A 184 12.74 3.50 -16.16
N ALA A 185 12.96 2.20 -15.93
CA ALA A 185 12.84 1.56 -14.62
C ALA A 185 14.22 1.31 -14.00
N PRO A 186 14.41 1.56 -12.69
CA PRO A 186 15.62 1.14 -11.99
C PRO A 186 15.86 -0.38 -12.14
N VAL A 187 17.09 -0.81 -12.45
CA VAL A 187 17.43 -2.24 -12.63
C VAL A 187 17.04 -3.10 -11.43
N ASP A 188 17.08 -2.54 -10.21
CA ASP A 188 16.71 -3.28 -9.01
C ASP A 188 15.23 -3.69 -8.99
N LEU A 189 14.34 -2.95 -9.67
CA LEU A 189 12.93 -3.33 -9.84
C LEU A 189 12.75 -4.39 -10.94
N CYS A 190 13.75 -4.58 -11.80
CA CYS A 190 13.71 -5.52 -12.91
C CYS A 190 14.25 -6.92 -12.58
N ARG A 191 14.37 -7.26 -11.30
CA ARG A 191 14.86 -8.55 -10.82
C ARG A 191 13.72 -9.38 -10.24
N LEU A 192 13.78 -10.70 -10.36
CA LEU A 192 12.89 -11.62 -9.63
C LEU A 192 13.05 -11.37 -8.12
N GLY A 193 11.98 -10.96 -7.46
CA GLY A 193 12.05 -10.58 -6.05
C GLY A 193 10.72 -10.74 -5.32
N GLY A 194 10.81 -11.05 -4.03
CA GLY A 194 9.64 -11.27 -3.17
C GLY A 194 8.79 -10.01 -2.94
N MET A 195 7.75 -10.13 -2.11
CA MET A 195 6.67 -9.14 -1.90
C MET A 195 7.11 -7.68 -1.66
N MET A 196 8.33 -7.44 -1.14
CA MET A 196 8.92 -6.10 -0.99
C MET A 196 9.19 -5.41 -2.33
N LEU A 197 9.61 -6.16 -3.35
CA LEU A 197 9.89 -5.64 -4.68
C LEU A 197 8.60 -5.30 -5.43
N GLU A 198 7.55 -6.11 -5.27
CA GLU A 198 6.21 -5.81 -5.80
C GLU A 198 5.69 -4.46 -5.29
N MET A 199 5.87 -4.16 -3.99
CA MET A 199 5.43 -2.88 -3.44
C MET A 199 6.21 -1.70 -4.01
N LYS A 200 7.53 -1.83 -4.18
CA LYS A 200 8.36 -0.79 -4.82
C LYS A 200 7.99 -0.63 -6.29
N ALA A 201 7.70 -1.73 -6.99
CA ALA A 201 7.25 -1.71 -8.38
C ALA A 201 5.88 -1.01 -8.54
N ILE A 202 4.94 -1.23 -7.62
CA ILE A 202 3.64 -0.53 -7.61
C ILE A 202 3.83 0.96 -7.31
N GLN A 203 4.68 1.33 -6.35
CA GLN A 203 4.99 2.74 -6.06
C GLN A 203 5.63 3.43 -7.26
N PHE A 204 6.58 2.77 -7.91
CA PHE A 204 7.20 3.25 -9.14
C PHE A 204 6.16 3.40 -10.27
N ALA A 205 5.30 2.41 -10.49
CA ALA A 205 4.25 2.50 -11.50
C ALA A 205 3.28 3.66 -11.24
N ASN A 206 2.93 3.95 -9.98
CA ASN A 206 2.14 5.13 -9.63
C ASN A 206 2.85 6.45 -9.97
N SER A 207 4.17 6.53 -9.81
CA SER A 207 4.92 7.74 -10.23
C SER A 207 4.90 7.96 -11.75
N VAL A 208 4.87 6.87 -12.52
CA VAL A 208 4.74 6.90 -13.98
C VAL A 208 3.32 7.29 -14.39
N ILE A 209 2.30 6.81 -13.66
CA ILE A 209 0.92 7.26 -13.83
C ILE A 209 0.79 8.75 -13.59
N ASP A 210 1.32 9.28 -12.48
CA ASP A 210 1.24 10.70 -12.14
C ASP A 210 1.85 11.58 -13.25
N LYS A 211 2.90 11.10 -13.93
CA LYS A 211 3.53 11.78 -15.08
C LYS A 211 2.60 11.87 -16.30
N HIS A 212 1.80 10.84 -16.56
CA HIS A 212 0.95 10.72 -17.76
C HIS A 212 -0.53 11.03 -17.50
N TYR A 213 -0.91 11.30 -16.24
CA TYR A 213 -2.30 11.42 -15.80
C TYR A 213 -3.08 12.47 -16.59
N ASP A 214 -2.54 13.69 -16.71
CA ASP A 214 -3.22 14.81 -17.37
C ASP A 214 -3.40 14.58 -18.88
N GLU A 215 -2.42 13.93 -19.53
CA GLU A 215 -2.51 13.56 -20.94
C GLU A 215 -3.61 12.52 -21.16
N ILE A 216 -3.61 11.47 -20.34
CA ILE A 216 -4.60 10.40 -20.43
C ILE A 216 -6.00 10.96 -20.18
N LEU A 217 -6.20 11.70 -19.09
CA LEU A 217 -7.50 12.28 -18.73
C LEU A 217 -7.98 13.33 -19.75
N GLY A 218 -7.07 14.14 -20.28
CA GLY A 218 -7.35 15.22 -21.22
C GLY A 218 -7.47 14.80 -22.69
N SER A 219 -7.26 13.52 -23.00
CA SER A 219 -7.32 13.01 -24.37
C SER A 219 -8.72 13.08 -24.99
N GLU A 220 -8.75 13.17 -26.32
CA GLU A 220 -9.98 13.16 -27.12
C GLU A 220 -10.19 11.79 -27.79
N PRO A 221 -11.44 11.28 -27.87
CA PRO A 221 -12.67 11.90 -27.38
C PRO A 221 -12.75 11.91 -25.84
N ARG A 222 -13.32 12.98 -25.27
CA ARG A 222 -13.55 13.06 -23.81
C ARG A 222 -14.15 11.78 -23.24
N TRP A 223 -13.57 11.32 -22.14
CA TRP A 223 -13.98 10.08 -21.51
C TRP A 223 -15.38 10.15 -20.94
N LYS A 224 -16.07 9.01 -21.03
CA LYS A 224 -17.34 8.77 -20.35
C LYS A 224 -17.15 7.71 -19.29
N CYS A 225 -17.82 7.91 -18.15
CA CYS A 225 -17.85 6.99 -17.04
C CYS A 225 -18.20 5.59 -17.53
N CYS A 226 -17.34 4.63 -17.24
CA CYS A 226 -17.49 3.26 -17.72
C CYS A 226 -18.75 2.55 -17.18
N LEU A 227 -19.38 3.11 -16.13
CA LEU A 227 -20.54 2.53 -15.45
C LEU A 227 -21.86 3.26 -15.70
N CYS A 228 -21.83 4.57 -15.95
CA CYS A 228 -23.06 5.37 -16.07
C CYS A 228 -23.09 6.29 -17.29
N ALA A 229 -22.07 6.25 -18.15
CA ALA A 229 -21.94 7.01 -19.40
C ALA A 229 -21.97 8.55 -19.27
N LYS A 230 -22.03 9.12 -18.06
CA LYS A 230 -21.79 10.55 -17.80
C LYS A 230 -20.35 10.92 -18.16
N GLU A 231 -20.07 12.20 -18.37
CA GLU A 231 -18.67 12.66 -18.52
C GLU A 231 -17.82 12.20 -17.33
N ALA A 232 -16.58 11.79 -17.62
CA ALA A 232 -15.64 11.32 -16.62
C ALA A 232 -14.56 12.37 -16.35
N PRO A 233 -14.71 13.24 -15.32
CA PRO A 233 -13.69 14.21 -14.95
C PRO A 233 -12.52 13.58 -14.20
N VAL A 234 -12.60 12.29 -13.86
CA VAL A 234 -11.55 11.57 -13.13
C VAL A 234 -11.36 10.18 -13.73
N VAL A 235 -10.16 9.65 -13.57
CA VAL A 235 -9.80 8.29 -13.98
C VAL A 235 -9.20 7.55 -12.79
N LEU A 236 -9.61 6.29 -12.61
CA LEU A 236 -9.03 5.39 -11.62
C LEU A 236 -8.03 4.46 -12.31
N HIS A 237 -6.76 4.59 -11.95
CA HIS A 237 -5.66 3.77 -12.45
C HIS A 237 -5.48 2.50 -11.63
N ARG A 238 -5.03 1.43 -12.28
CA ARG A 238 -4.76 0.11 -11.68
C ARG A 238 -3.52 -0.49 -12.35
N PRO A 239 -2.32 -0.03 -11.98
CA PRO A 239 -1.10 -0.56 -12.56
C PRO A 239 -0.85 -2.00 -12.12
N GLN A 240 -0.43 -2.81 -13.07
CA GLN A 240 0.05 -4.17 -12.93
C GLN A 240 1.50 -4.20 -13.45
N PRO A 241 2.49 -3.97 -12.57
CA PRO A 241 3.88 -3.99 -12.98
C PRO A 241 4.38 -5.42 -13.15
N SER A 242 5.02 -5.67 -14.29
CA SER A 242 5.75 -6.89 -14.64
C SER A 242 7.18 -6.52 -15.02
N LEU A 243 7.85 -5.83 -14.09
CA LEU A 243 9.19 -5.29 -14.31
C LEU A 243 10.27 -6.37 -14.30
N ASP A 244 9.99 -7.52 -13.72
CA ASP A 244 10.83 -8.71 -13.69
C ASP A 244 10.81 -9.54 -14.99
N HIS A 245 9.92 -9.21 -15.93
CA HIS A 245 9.82 -9.86 -17.24
C HIS A 245 10.85 -9.31 -18.24
N GLU A 246 11.11 -10.06 -19.33
CA GLU A 246 11.99 -9.66 -20.42
C GLU A 246 11.23 -9.68 -21.76
N PRO A 247 10.92 -8.51 -22.37
CA PRO A 247 11.21 -7.17 -21.89
C PRO A 247 10.31 -6.75 -20.70
N PRO A 248 10.77 -5.83 -19.82
CA PRO A 248 9.97 -5.36 -18.69
C PRO A 248 8.79 -4.52 -19.18
N PHE A 249 7.65 -4.64 -18.51
CA PHE A 249 6.47 -3.86 -18.86
C PHE A 249 5.56 -3.58 -17.65
N VAL A 250 4.67 -2.60 -17.81
CA VAL A 250 3.61 -2.27 -16.86
C VAL A 250 2.33 -2.10 -17.66
N VAL A 251 1.27 -2.82 -17.29
CA VAL A 251 -0.07 -2.63 -17.85
C VAL A 251 -0.92 -1.86 -16.83
N ASP A 252 -1.47 -0.73 -17.22
CA ASP A 252 -2.36 0.06 -16.41
C ASP A 252 -3.79 0.01 -16.96
N ILE A 253 -4.69 -0.54 -16.15
CA ILE A 253 -6.11 -0.60 -16.48
C ILE A 253 -6.79 0.63 -15.91
N VAL A 254 -7.30 1.48 -16.80
CA VAL A 254 -7.88 2.77 -16.45
C VAL A 254 -9.38 2.72 -16.54
N TYR A 255 -10.05 3.17 -15.47
CA TYR A 255 -11.49 3.28 -15.39
C TYR A 255 -11.86 4.77 -15.36
N PRO A 256 -12.42 5.33 -16.44
CA PRO A 256 -12.99 6.67 -16.39
C PRO A 256 -14.25 6.68 -15.53
N LEU A 257 -14.37 7.65 -14.63
CA LEU A 257 -15.44 7.72 -13.63
C LEU A 257 -16.06 9.10 -13.57
N CYS A 258 -17.37 9.14 -13.31
CA CYS A 258 -18.13 10.39 -13.28
C CYS A 258 -17.82 11.29 -12.07
N GLU A 259 -17.30 10.73 -10.99
CA GLU A 259 -16.97 11.46 -9.77
C GLU A 259 -15.99 10.62 -8.92
N ASP A 260 -15.13 11.30 -8.16
CA ASP A 260 -14.27 10.64 -7.18
C ASP A 260 -15.02 10.30 -5.89
N GLY A 261 -14.71 9.16 -5.27
CA GLY A 261 -15.36 8.66 -4.05
C GLY A 261 -16.84 8.25 -4.18
N GLY A 262 -17.45 8.44 -5.34
CA GLY A 262 -18.86 8.14 -5.61
C GLY A 262 -19.20 6.67 -5.77
N LYS A 263 -20.46 6.40 -6.16
CA LYS A 263 -20.95 5.03 -6.38
C LYS A 263 -20.15 4.33 -7.48
N CYS A 264 -19.97 4.99 -8.62
CA CYS A 264 -19.23 4.41 -9.75
C CYS A 264 -17.77 4.10 -9.39
N HIS A 265 -17.10 4.98 -8.64
CA HIS A 265 -15.75 4.70 -8.16
C HIS A 265 -15.73 3.42 -7.29
N LYS A 266 -16.60 3.34 -6.29
CA LYS A 266 -16.65 2.17 -5.38
C LYS A 266 -16.96 0.87 -6.13
N ASP A 267 -17.81 0.92 -7.15
CA ASP A 267 -18.18 -0.24 -7.95
C ASP A 267 -17.04 -0.66 -8.90
N ALA A 268 -16.37 0.29 -9.56
CA ALA A 268 -15.19 0.02 -10.38
C ALA A 268 -14.03 -0.55 -9.55
N ALA A 269 -13.84 -0.06 -8.32
CA ALA A 269 -12.84 -0.58 -7.39
C ALA A 269 -13.08 -2.05 -7.00
N LYS A 270 -14.33 -2.52 -7.05
CA LYS A 270 -14.70 -3.93 -6.83
C LYS A 270 -14.56 -4.77 -8.09
N MET A 271 -14.93 -4.25 -9.26
CA MET A 271 -14.84 -4.97 -10.54
C MET A 271 -13.42 -5.46 -10.84
N HIS A 272 -12.42 -4.64 -10.52
CA HIS A 272 -11.01 -5.00 -10.69
C HIS A 272 -10.60 -6.26 -9.91
N TYR A 273 -11.22 -6.53 -8.76
CA TYR A 273 -10.96 -7.74 -7.98
C TYR A 273 -11.46 -9.01 -8.70
N THR A 274 -12.57 -8.90 -9.45
CA THR A 274 -13.13 -10.01 -10.24
C THR A 274 -12.27 -10.33 -11.47
N LEU A 275 -11.70 -9.32 -12.14
CA LEU A 275 -10.77 -9.51 -13.26
C LEU A 275 -9.48 -10.22 -12.83
N MET A 276 -8.87 -9.81 -11.71
CA MET A 276 -7.68 -10.49 -11.16
C MET A 276 -7.95 -11.95 -10.77
N CYS A 277 -9.15 -12.28 -10.29
CA CYS A 277 -9.55 -13.67 -10.01
C CYS A 277 -9.73 -14.52 -11.28
N LEU A 278 -10.08 -13.92 -12.41
CA LEU A 278 -10.26 -14.61 -13.69
C LEU A 278 -8.94 -14.79 -14.45
N GLU A 279 -7.99 -13.85 -14.32
CA GLU A 279 -6.66 -13.99 -14.92
C GLU A 279 -5.80 -15.05 -14.20
N GLY A 280 -6.03 -15.28 -12.90
CA GLY A 280 -5.42 -16.37 -12.14
C GLY A 280 -5.77 -17.79 -12.60
N THR A 281 -6.76 -17.95 -13.49
CA THR A 281 -7.13 -19.25 -14.09
C THR A 281 -6.50 -19.52 -15.46
N PHE A 282 -5.80 -18.56 -16.08
CA PHE A 282 -5.21 -18.71 -17.43
C PHE A 282 -3.68 -18.80 -17.46
N GLY A 283 -3.02 -18.98 -16.31
CA GLY A 283 -1.59 -19.33 -16.21
C GLY A 283 -1.25 -20.78 -16.61
N LYS A 284 -2.12 -21.47 -17.34
CA LYS A 284 -1.78 -22.67 -18.11
C LYS A 284 -2.02 -22.36 -19.57
N GLN A 285 -1.03 -21.73 -20.19
CA GLN A 285 -0.85 -21.92 -21.63
C GLN A 285 -0.14 -23.25 -21.81
N ASP A 286 -0.80 -24.13 -22.55
CA ASP A 286 -0.30 -25.42 -22.97
C ASP A 286 1.06 -25.27 -23.67
N ASN A 287 2.04 -26.00 -23.15
CA ASN A 287 3.12 -26.63 -23.90
C ASN A 287 3.39 -27.99 -23.25
#